data_AF-A0A496PK54-F1
#
_entry.id   AF-A0A496PK54-F1
#
_cell.length_a   1.000
_cell.length_b   1.000
_cell.length_c   1.000
_cell.angle_alpha   90.00
_cell.angle_beta   90.00
_cell.angle_gamma   90.00
#
_symmetry.space_group_name_H-M   'P 1'
#
loop_
_entity.id
_entity.type
_entity.pdbx_description
1 polymer ?
#
loop_
_entity_poly.entity_id
_entity_poly.type
_entity_poly.pdbx_seq_one_letter_code
_entity_poly.pdbx_strand_id
1 'polypeptide(L)'
;MENLKNAKSLTVTGGSGKGNQKMDMSAKGAVSKTGDFEIVMKQTDMNVDFRMMRVDGKAYMKGNEAAYTEMMGDESGTTAKLVGDKYLLLSDEMLRSFGESLNLAGLRDELVKITPKPSTKMSAKVGEYDGSPAHVYADSKVTVYVATDGSNRPLAYQETSGTQSYVISEWDKDYSLATPDPDKVMSMEELQKQAQQ
;
A
#
# COMPACT_ATOMS: atom_id res chain seq x y z
N MET A 1 -21.44 -0.63 2.60
CA MET A 1 -20.18 -0.30 1.89
C MET A 1 -19.91 1.20 1.76
N GLU A 2 -20.88 2.08 2.03
CA GLU A 2 -20.67 3.54 2.07
C GLU A 2 -19.55 3.97 3.05
N ASN A 3 -19.39 3.25 4.17
CA ASN A 3 -18.43 3.59 5.22
C ASN A 3 -16.95 3.40 4.82
N LEU A 4 -16.66 2.56 3.81
CA LEU A 4 -15.32 2.44 3.22
C LEU A 4 -14.98 3.68 2.38
N LYS A 5 -15.93 4.17 1.59
CA LYS A 5 -15.77 5.34 0.72
C LYS A 5 -15.59 6.63 1.53
N ASN A 6 -16.13 6.69 2.74
CA ASN A 6 -16.13 7.86 3.61
C ASN A 6 -15.04 7.87 4.69
N ALA A 7 -14.15 6.87 4.72
CA ALA A 7 -13.01 6.90 5.63
C ALA A 7 -12.23 8.23 5.46
N LYS A 8 -11.50 8.67 6.47
CA LYS A 8 -10.58 9.83 6.36
C LYS A 8 -9.14 9.37 6.30
N SER A 9 -8.85 8.21 6.86
CA SER A 9 -7.55 7.56 6.79
C SER A 9 -7.72 6.08 7.10
N LEU A 10 -6.73 5.28 6.72
CA LEU A 10 -6.60 3.88 7.08
C LEU A 10 -5.18 3.39 6.82
N THR A 11 -4.84 2.29 7.47
CA THR A 11 -3.63 1.51 7.23
C THR A 11 -4.02 0.11 6.79
N VAL A 12 -3.40 -0.41 5.73
CA VAL A 12 -3.48 -1.80 5.31
C VAL A 12 -2.08 -2.39 5.48
N THR A 13 -1.95 -3.40 6.33
CA THR A 13 -0.73 -4.20 6.43
C THR A 13 -1.01 -5.61 5.99
N GLY A 14 -0.03 -6.30 5.43
CA GLY A 14 -0.23 -7.66 4.98
C GLY A 14 0.70 -8.00 3.85
N GLY A 15 0.30 -8.92 2.99
CA GLY A 15 1.19 -9.39 1.95
C GLY A 15 0.57 -10.41 1.03
N SER A 16 1.27 -10.67 -0.06
CA SER A 16 0.93 -11.71 -1.02
C SER A 16 2.14 -12.58 -1.35
N GLY A 17 1.93 -13.84 -1.68
CA GLY A 17 2.95 -14.79 -2.09
C GLY A 17 2.81 -16.17 -1.41
N LYS A 18 3.47 -17.19 -1.96
CA LYS A 18 3.61 -18.51 -1.34
C LYS A 18 5.07 -18.77 -1.00
N GLY A 19 5.33 -19.37 0.17
CA GLY A 19 6.67 -19.75 0.58
C GLY A 19 7.65 -18.58 0.44
N ASN A 20 8.72 -18.78 -0.33
CA ASN A 20 9.82 -17.84 -0.50
C ASN A 20 9.54 -16.68 -1.49
N GLN A 21 8.28 -16.49 -1.88
CA GLN A 21 7.86 -15.34 -2.71
C GLN A 21 6.95 -14.39 -1.93
N LYS A 22 6.98 -14.46 -0.60
CA LYS A 22 6.15 -13.62 0.24
C LYS A 22 6.64 -12.17 0.19
N MET A 23 5.75 -11.29 -0.22
CA MET A 23 5.92 -9.84 -0.18
C MET A 23 5.13 -9.31 1.00
N ASP A 24 5.80 -8.62 1.92
CA ASP A 24 5.15 -7.86 2.98
C ASP A 24 4.95 -6.41 2.49
N MET A 25 3.75 -5.90 2.68
CA MET A 25 3.31 -4.58 2.25
C MET A 25 2.61 -3.87 3.42
N SER A 26 2.90 -2.59 3.55
CA SER A 26 2.15 -1.64 4.36
C SER A 26 1.76 -0.46 3.48
N ALA A 27 0.48 -0.17 3.39
CA ALA A 27 -0.05 1.00 2.72
C ALA A 27 -0.84 1.85 3.72
N LYS A 28 -0.59 3.15 3.76
CA LYS A 28 -1.29 4.09 4.65
C LYS A 28 -1.69 5.31 3.85
N GLY A 29 -2.91 5.78 4.05
CA GLY A 29 -3.39 6.98 3.38
C GLY A 29 -4.26 7.84 4.29
N ALA A 30 -4.26 9.14 4.04
CA ALA A 30 -5.21 10.10 4.62
C ALA A 30 -5.80 11.07 3.59
N VAL A 31 -7.00 11.55 3.88
CA VAL A 31 -7.58 12.75 3.28
C VAL A 31 -6.89 13.94 3.94
N SER A 32 -5.73 14.32 3.44
CA SER A 32 -5.11 15.62 3.74
C SER A 32 -5.42 16.59 2.58
N LYS A 33 -5.12 17.89 2.77
CA LYS A 33 -5.16 18.87 1.66
C LYS A 33 -4.29 18.44 0.46
N THR A 34 -3.34 17.56 0.72
CA THR A 34 -2.22 17.22 -0.16
C THR A 34 -2.26 15.75 -0.62
N GLY A 35 -3.21 14.97 -0.12
CA GLY A 35 -3.43 13.57 -0.49
C GLY A 35 -2.33 12.63 0.04
N ASP A 36 -1.98 12.79 1.32
CA ASP A 36 -0.88 12.07 1.95
C ASP A 36 -1.10 10.56 1.86
N PHE A 37 -0.11 9.89 1.29
CA PHE A 37 -0.18 8.46 1.01
C PHE A 37 1.20 7.85 1.03
N GLU A 38 1.34 6.67 1.61
CA GLU A 38 2.58 5.94 1.71
C GLU A 38 2.36 4.46 1.41
N ILE A 39 3.30 3.89 0.67
CA ILE A 39 3.45 2.45 0.52
C ILE A 39 4.88 2.09 0.92
N VAL A 40 5.00 1.05 1.75
CA VAL A 40 6.25 0.37 2.05
C VAL A 40 6.09 -1.08 1.63
N MET A 41 7.03 -1.58 0.84
CA MET A 41 7.07 -2.97 0.39
C MET A 41 8.43 -3.56 0.73
N LYS A 42 8.41 -4.76 1.32
CA LYS A 42 9.61 -5.54 1.63
C LYS A 42 9.42 -6.97 1.17
N GLN A 43 10.40 -7.47 0.43
CA GLN A 43 10.48 -8.87 0.05
C GLN A 43 11.90 -9.37 0.32
N THR A 44 12.05 -10.14 1.39
CA THR A 44 13.36 -10.56 1.90
C THR A 44 14.12 -11.42 0.89
N ASP A 45 13.44 -12.37 0.24
CA ASP A 45 14.11 -13.34 -0.63
C ASP A 45 14.63 -12.73 -1.94
N MET A 46 13.96 -11.70 -2.45
CA MET A 46 14.42 -10.91 -3.60
C MET A 46 15.25 -9.69 -3.18
N ASN A 47 15.48 -9.53 -1.88
CA ASN A 47 16.11 -8.35 -1.30
C ASN A 47 15.49 -7.04 -1.83
N VAL A 48 14.16 -6.97 -1.94
CA VAL A 48 13.46 -5.73 -2.33
C VAL A 48 13.09 -4.97 -1.06
N ASP A 49 13.54 -3.73 -0.96
CA ASP A 49 13.07 -2.76 0.04
C ASP A 49 12.69 -1.49 -0.71
N PHE A 50 11.42 -1.13 -0.63
CA PHE A 50 10.81 -0.07 -1.41
C PHE A 50 9.89 0.77 -0.54
N ARG A 51 9.96 2.09 -0.74
CA ARG A 51 9.06 3.07 -0.15
C ARG A 51 8.64 4.07 -1.21
N MET A 52 7.35 4.36 -1.25
CA MET A 52 6.79 5.45 -2.03
C MET A 52 5.93 6.32 -1.14
N MET A 53 6.05 7.63 -1.31
CA MET A 53 5.27 8.63 -0.56
C MET A 53 4.70 9.64 -1.52
N ARG A 54 3.45 10.03 -1.31
CA ARG A 54 2.81 11.20 -1.90
C ARG A 54 2.56 12.20 -0.79
N VAL A 55 3.13 13.40 -0.92
CA VAL A 55 2.99 14.49 0.07
C VAL A 55 3.14 15.82 -0.68
N ASP A 56 2.36 16.83 -0.30
CA ASP A 56 2.28 18.12 -0.99
C ASP A 56 2.05 18.01 -2.51
N GLY A 57 1.30 17.00 -2.96
CA GLY A 57 1.02 16.73 -4.37
C GLY A 57 2.19 16.15 -5.17
N LYS A 58 3.37 16.00 -4.56
CA LYS A 58 4.57 15.39 -5.16
C LYS A 58 4.70 13.94 -4.73
N ALA A 59 5.34 13.13 -5.56
CA ALA A 59 5.64 11.75 -5.21
C ALA A 59 7.13 11.47 -5.17
N TYR A 60 7.51 10.72 -4.15
CA TYR A 60 8.87 10.41 -3.79
C TYR A 60 8.99 8.90 -3.72
N MET A 61 10.07 8.37 -4.26
CA MET A 61 10.38 6.95 -4.23
C MET A 61 11.76 6.77 -3.61
N LYS A 62 11.90 5.76 -2.76
CA LYS A 62 13.20 5.31 -2.28
C LYS A 62 13.19 3.80 -2.31
N GLY A 63 14.21 3.22 -2.91
CA GLY A 63 14.38 1.78 -2.97
C GLY A 63 15.84 1.40 -2.91
N ASN A 64 16.09 0.11 -2.72
CA ASN A 64 17.39 -0.47 -3.01
C ASN A 64 17.50 -0.88 -4.50
N GLU A 65 18.63 -1.45 -4.89
CA GLU A 65 18.89 -1.85 -6.28
C GLU A 65 17.81 -2.76 -6.85
N ALA A 66 17.43 -3.82 -6.12
CA ALA A 66 16.38 -4.74 -6.55
C ALA A 66 15.03 -4.04 -6.73
N ALA A 67 14.69 -3.08 -5.86
CA ALA A 67 13.47 -2.30 -6.00
C ALA A 67 13.47 -1.43 -7.27
N TYR A 68 14.59 -0.78 -7.61
CA TYR A 68 14.69 0.00 -8.85
C TYR A 68 14.70 -0.88 -10.10
N THR A 69 15.32 -2.05 -10.04
CA THR A 69 15.23 -3.03 -11.14
C THR A 69 13.79 -3.47 -11.37
N GLU A 70 13.07 -3.85 -10.32
CA GLU A 70 11.68 -4.32 -10.45
C GLU A 70 10.72 -3.20 -10.89
N MET A 71 10.85 -2.01 -10.32
CA MET A 71 9.88 -0.92 -10.52
C MET A 71 10.15 -0.06 -11.75
N MET A 72 11.43 0.08 -12.15
CA MET A 72 11.85 0.96 -13.24
C MET A 72 12.51 0.21 -14.39
N GLY A 73 12.69 -1.12 -14.28
CA GLY A 73 13.43 -1.90 -15.28
C GLY A 73 14.92 -1.58 -15.31
N ASP A 74 15.48 -1.00 -14.23
CA ASP A 74 16.91 -0.68 -14.17
C ASP A 74 17.74 -1.92 -13.82
N GLU A 75 17.96 -2.78 -14.81
CA GLU A 75 18.81 -3.97 -14.68
C GLU A 75 20.29 -3.64 -14.43
N SER A 76 20.71 -2.38 -14.66
CA SER A 76 22.10 -1.95 -14.51
C SER A 76 22.47 -1.51 -13.08
N GLY A 77 21.45 -1.30 -12.23
CA GLY A 77 21.60 -0.74 -10.89
C GLY A 77 22.11 0.71 -10.88
N THR A 78 22.11 1.40 -12.03
CA THR A 78 22.65 2.76 -12.17
C THR A 78 21.84 3.76 -11.35
N THR A 79 20.51 3.63 -11.36
CA THR A 79 19.59 4.47 -10.59
C THR A 79 19.89 4.35 -9.10
N ALA A 80 20.03 3.13 -8.59
CA ALA A 80 20.34 2.89 -7.18
C ALA A 80 21.66 3.55 -6.77
N LYS A 81 22.69 3.44 -7.61
CA LYS A 81 24.02 4.04 -7.36
C LYS A 81 23.98 5.57 -7.37
N LEU A 82 23.27 6.17 -8.33
CA LEU A 82 23.19 7.62 -8.48
C LEU A 82 22.30 8.25 -7.41
N VAL A 83 21.13 7.67 -7.14
CA VAL A 83 20.21 8.16 -6.10
C VAL A 83 20.78 7.94 -4.71
N GLY A 84 21.41 6.79 -4.47
CA GLY A 84 21.97 6.42 -3.18
C GLY A 84 20.91 6.46 -2.07
N ASP A 85 21.20 7.19 -0.99
CA ASP A 85 20.31 7.33 0.16
C ASP A 85 19.19 8.36 -0.01
N LYS A 86 19.10 9.02 -1.16
CA LYS A 86 18.09 10.04 -1.43
C LYS A 86 16.74 9.43 -1.82
N TYR A 87 15.70 10.25 -1.78
CA TYR A 87 14.44 9.98 -2.48
C TYR A 87 14.56 10.46 -3.93
N LEU A 88 14.06 9.67 -4.85
CA LEU A 88 13.82 10.07 -6.23
C LEU A 88 12.45 10.77 -6.31
N LEU A 89 12.44 12.05 -6.71
CA LEU A 89 11.22 12.79 -7.02
C LEU A 89 10.72 12.35 -8.40
N LEU A 90 9.53 11.73 -8.42
CA LEU A 90 8.92 11.21 -9.63
C LEU A 90 8.28 12.33 -10.46
N SER A 91 8.34 12.19 -11.77
CA SER A 91 7.58 13.03 -12.70
C SER A 91 6.09 12.66 -12.68
N ASP A 92 5.24 13.59 -13.10
CA ASP A 92 3.80 13.34 -13.26
C ASP A 92 3.50 12.18 -14.24
N GLU A 93 4.37 11.98 -15.25
CA GLU A 93 4.24 10.89 -16.20
C GLU A 93 4.45 9.53 -15.55
N MET A 94 5.52 9.36 -14.75
CA MET A 94 5.72 8.13 -13.99
C MET A 94 4.64 7.95 -12.93
N LEU A 95 4.19 9.02 -12.30
CA LEU A 95 3.05 8.94 -11.38
C LEU A 95 1.80 8.34 -12.04
N ARG A 96 1.54 8.70 -13.30
CA ARG A 96 0.44 8.10 -14.07
C ARG A 96 0.66 6.62 -14.37
N SER A 97 1.90 6.17 -14.58
CA SER A 97 2.19 4.74 -14.82
C SER A 97 1.96 3.87 -13.58
N PHE A 98 2.12 4.42 -12.37
CA PHE A 98 1.75 3.73 -11.13
C PHE A 98 0.22 3.69 -10.89
N GLY A 99 -0.55 4.47 -11.66
CA GLY A 99 -2.02 4.45 -11.63
C GLY A 99 -2.65 5.26 -10.49
N GLU A 100 -3.99 5.21 -10.42
CA GLU A 100 -4.79 5.92 -9.41
C GLU A 100 -4.70 5.28 -8.00
N SER A 101 -4.01 4.15 -7.86
CA SER A 101 -3.86 3.39 -6.61
C SER A 101 -2.95 4.10 -5.59
N LEU A 102 -2.16 5.09 -6.00
CA LEU A 102 -1.27 5.87 -5.12
C LEU A 102 -1.98 7.00 -4.36
N ASN A 103 -3.18 6.74 -3.89
CA ASN A 103 -3.91 7.63 -3.01
C ASN A 103 -4.94 6.82 -2.21
N LEU A 104 -5.52 7.48 -1.21
CA LEU A 104 -6.49 6.84 -0.33
C LEU A 104 -7.81 6.45 -1.05
N ALA A 105 -8.22 7.15 -2.10
CA ALA A 105 -9.40 6.75 -2.86
C ALA A 105 -9.17 5.44 -3.61
N GLY A 106 -8.04 5.31 -4.31
CA GLY A 106 -7.63 4.07 -4.96
C GLY A 106 -7.50 2.91 -3.97
N LEU A 107 -6.89 3.15 -2.80
CA LEU A 107 -6.80 2.13 -1.74
C LEU A 107 -8.18 1.67 -1.26
N ARG A 108 -9.14 2.60 -1.09
CA ARG A 108 -10.53 2.24 -0.74
C ARG A 108 -11.20 1.43 -1.83
N ASP A 109 -11.00 1.79 -3.09
CA ASP A 109 -11.59 1.07 -4.22
C ASP A 109 -11.08 -0.37 -4.28
N GLU A 110 -9.80 -0.61 -3.99
CA GLU A 110 -9.28 -1.97 -3.84
C GLU A 110 -9.90 -2.72 -2.64
N LEU A 111 -10.03 -2.06 -1.49
CA LEU A 111 -10.68 -2.67 -0.32
C LEU A 111 -12.16 -3.01 -0.56
N VAL A 112 -12.87 -2.19 -1.34
CA VAL A 112 -14.27 -2.44 -1.71
C VAL A 112 -14.39 -3.70 -2.59
N LYS A 113 -13.41 -3.99 -3.45
CA LYS A 113 -13.43 -5.20 -4.30
C LYS A 113 -13.31 -6.48 -3.48
N ILE A 114 -12.54 -6.46 -2.39
CA ILE A 114 -12.31 -7.63 -1.54
C ILE A 114 -13.32 -7.79 -0.40
N THR A 115 -14.08 -6.73 -0.09
CA THR A 115 -15.09 -6.78 0.98
C THR A 115 -16.35 -7.51 0.51
N PRO A 116 -16.83 -8.55 1.24
CA PRO A 116 -18.04 -9.28 0.88
C PRO A 116 -19.25 -8.38 0.77
N LYS A 117 -20.08 -8.61 -0.25
CA LYS A 117 -21.34 -7.91 -0.43
C LYS A 117 -22.44 -8.61 0.39
N PRO A 118 -23.49 -7.89 0.82
CA PRO A 118 -24.62 -8.49 1.54
C PRO A 118 -25.30 -9.66 0.78
N SER A 119 -25.18 -9.70 -0.55
CA SER A 119 -25.70 -10.76 -1.41
C SER A 119 -24.77 -11.97 -1.55
N THR A 120 -23.57 -11.95 -0.96
CA THR A 120 -22.62 -13.05 -1.08
C THR A 120 -23.11 -14.21 -0.20
N LYS A 121 -23.18 -15.42 -0.76
CA LYS A 121 -23.53 -16.66 -0.04
C LYS A 121 -22.37 -17.13 0.87
N MET A 122 -21.91 -16.27 1.76
CA MET A 122 -20.92 -16.62 2.78
C MET A 122 -21.66 -16.94 4.07
N SER A 123 -21.23 -17.99 4.78
CA SER A 123 -21.78 -18.26 6.11
C SER A 123 -21.32 -17.15 7.04
N ALA A 124 -22.26 -16.32 7.51
CA ALA A 124 -21.97 -15.30 8.52
C ALA A 124 -22.09 -15.91 9.91
N LYS A 125 -21.02 -15.85 10.69
CA LYS A 125 -21.04 -16.14 12.14
C LYS A 125 -20.49 -14.94 12.90
N VAL A 126 -20.93 -14.77 14.14
CA VAL A 126 -20.29 -13.83 15.06
C VAL A 126 -19.07 -14.53 15.66
N GLY A 127 -17.94 -13.83 15.70
CA GLY A 127 -16.69 -14.26 16.30
C GLY A 127 -15.85 -13.04 16.66
N GLU A 128 -14.54 -13.18 16.57
CA GLU A 128 -13.60 -12.09 16.82
C GLU A 128 -12.41 -12.16 15.86
N TYR A 129 -11.77 -11.02 15.66
CA TYR A 129 -10.47 -10.91 15.02
C TYR A 129 -9.57 -10.06 15.93
N ASP A 130 -8.45 -10.64 16.39
CA ASP A 130 -7.49 -9.97 17.28
C ASP A 130 -8.16 -9.29 18.50
N GLY A 131 -9.05 -10.03 19.17
CA GLY A 131 -9.82 -9.56 20.33
C GLY A 131 -10.94 -8.55 20.02
N SER A 132 -11.15 -8.18 18.75
CA SER A 132 -12.23 -7.29 18.31
C SER A 132 -13.45 -8.07 17.80
N PRO A 133 -14.66 -7.83 18.30
CA PRO A 133 -15.87 -8.52 17.84
C PRO A 133 -16.15 -8.33 16.34
N ALA A 134 -16.32 -9.44 15.62
CA ALA A 134 -16.41 -9.45 14.16
C ALA A 134 -17.52 -10.36 13.61
N HIS A 135 -18.16 -9.93 12.52
CA HIS A 135 -18.85 -10.80 11.59
C HIS A 135 -17.82 -11.50 10.71
N VAL A 136 -17.81 -12.82 10.73
CA VAL A 136 -16.90 -13.67 9.96
C VAL A 136 -17.65 -14.18 8.73
N TYR A 137 -17.18 -13.78 7.55
CA TYR A 137 -17.67 -14.23 6.26
C TYR A 137 -16.64 -15.16 5.66
N ALA A 138 -16.98 -16.44 5.48
CA ALA A 138 -16.06 -17.43 4.92
C ALA A 138 -16.69 -18.22 3.77
N ASP A 139 -15.86 -18.56 2.79
CA ASP A 139 -16.12 -19.60 1.79
C ASP A 139 -14.89 -20.53 1.64
N SER A 140 -14.83 -21.36 0.60
CA SER A 140 -13.71 -22.29 0.39
C SER A 140 -12.39 -21.61 0.03
N LYS A 141 -12.40 -20.33 -0.32
CA LYS A 141 -11.24 -19.57 -0.84
C LYS A 141 -10.81 -18.46 0.09
N VAL A 142 -11.73 -17.83 0.82
CA VAL A 142 -11.44 -16.61 1.57
C VAL A 142 -12.23 -16.54 2.87
N THR A 143 -11.61 -15.92 3.87
CA THR A 143 -12.25 -15.42 5.08
C THR A 143 -12.09 -13.91 5.18
N VAL A 144 -13.17 -13.20 5.44
CA VAL A 144 -13.18 -11.76 5.70
C VAL A 144 -13.83 -11.47 7.03
N TYR A 145 -13.17 -10.64 7.83
CA TYR A 145 -13.63 -10.22 9.15
C TYR A 145 -14.12 -8.79 9.05
N VAL A 146 -15.34 -8.53 9.52
CA VAL A 146 -15.99 -7.21 9.46
C VAL A 146 -16.43 -6.80 10.86
N ALA A 147 -16.15 -5.57 11.27
CA ALA A 147 -16.50 -5.05 12.59
C ALA A 147 -18.03 -5.11 12.84
N THR A 148 -18.41 -5.46 14.08
CA THR A 148 -19.81 -5.55 14.54
C THR A 148 -20.34 -4.26 15.17
N ASP A 149 -19.51 -3.22 15.26
CA ASP A 149 -19.80 -1.93 15.90
C ASP A 149 -20.73 -1.00 15.08
N GLY A 150 -21.36 -1.52 14.03
CA GLY A 150 -22.19 -0.77 13.09
C GLY A 150 -21.40 -0.06 11.98
N SER A 151 -20.07 0.03 12.08
CA SER A 151 -19.23 0.63 11.03
C SER A 151 -19.16 -0.25 9.77
N ASN A 152 -19.37 -1.57 9.91
CA ASN A 152 -19.21 -2.55 8.84
C ASN A 152 -17.86 -2.44 8.11
N ARG A 153 -16.81 -2.03 8.82
CA ARG A 153 -15.45 -1.91 8.27
C ARG A 153 -14.78 -3.28 8.20
N PRO A 154 -14.06 -3.61 7.12
CA PRO A 154 -13.23 -4.80 7.11
C PRO A 154 -12.09 -4.62 8.12
N LEU A 155 -11.83 -5.67 8.89
CA LEU A 155 -10.73 -5.77 9.84
C LEU A 155 -9.59 -6.60 9.26
N ALA A 156 -9.93 -7.66 8.53
CA ALA A 156 -8.96 -8.52 7.88
C ALA A 156 -9.55 -9.28 6.69
N TYR A 157 -8.69 -9.63 5.76
CA TYR A 157 -8.94 -10.49 4.60
C TYR A 157 -7.89 -11.57 4.57
N GLN A 158 -8.28 -12.83 4.38
CA GLN A 158 -7.36 -13.98 4.38
C GLN A 158 -7.78 -14.98 3.31
N GLU A 159 -6.90 -15.27 2.35
CA GLU A 159 -7.09 -16.41 1.46
C GLU A 159 -6.79 -17.73 2.18
N THR A 160 -7.63 -18.73 1.99
CA THR A 160 -7.48 -20.07 2.58
C THR A 160 -6.17 -20.73 2.18
N SER A 161 -5.65 -20.42 0.99
CA SER A 161 -4.34 -20.89 0.52
C SER A 161 -3.14 -20.25 1.24
N GLY A 162 -3.36 -19.24 2.08
CA GLY A 162 -2.31 -18.47 2.75
C GLY A 162 -1.51 -17.56 1.80
N THR A 163 -1.94 -17.46 0.54
CA THR A 163 -1.30 -16.66 -0.51
C THR A 163 -1.43 -15.18 -0.31
N GLN A 164 -2.46 -14.73 0.40
CA GLN A 164 -2.74 -13.32 0.56
C GLN A 164 -3.44 -13.12 1.89
N SER A 165 -2.96 -12.17 2.66
CA SER A 165 -3.55 -11.80 3.94
C SER A 165 -3.35 -10.32 4.18
N TYR A 166 -4.42 -9.63 4.58
CA TYR A 166 -4.42 -8.21 4.89
C TYR A 166 -5.11 -7.96 6.21
N VAL A 167 -4.60 -7.00 6.96
CA VAL A 167 -5.19 -6.39 8.14
C VAL A 167 -5.44 -4.93 7.81
N ILE A 168 -6.63 -4.45 8.14
CA ILE A 168 -7.02 -3.07 7.92
C ILE A 168 -7.31 -2.41 9.26
N SER A 169 -6.57 -1.35 9.56
CA SER A 169 -6.53 -0.72 10.87
C SER A 169 -6.39 0.80 10.77
N GLU A 170 -6.28 1.46 11.92
CA GLU A 170 -6.05 2.91 12.05
C GLU A 170 -7.06 3.79 11.29
N TRP A 171 -8.31 3.33 11.20
CA TRP A 171 -9.37 4.06 10.54
C TRP A 171 -9.62 5.43 11.17
N ASP A 172 -9.71 6.46 10.32
CA ASP A 172 -10.00 7.85 10.68
C ASP A 172 -9.07 8.46 11.74
N LYS A 173 -7.85 7.92 11.88
CA LYS A 173 -6.80 8.52 12.70
C LYS A 173 -6.11 9.65 11.96
N ASP A 174 -5.71 10.70 12.68
CA ASP A 174 -4.89 11.76 12.10
C ASP A 174 -3.59 11.15 11.55
N TYR A 175 -3.29 11.47 10.31
CA TYR A 175 -2.08 11.04 9.63
C TYR A 175 -1.60 12.15 8.71
N SER A 176 -0.31 12.40 8.76
CA SER A 176 0.40 13.34 7.90
C SER A 176 1.77 12.78 7.61
N LEU A 177 2.23 12.95 6.38
CA LEU A 177 3.59 12.64 5.97
C LEU A 177 4.44 13.90 6.02
N ALA A 178 5.69 13.73 6.44
CA ALA A 178 6.68 14.79 6.32
C ALA A 178 7.23 14.80 4.90
N THR A 179 7.26 15.97 4.27
CA THR A 179 7.96 16.18 3.01
C THR A 179 9.46 15.90 3.21
N PRO A 180 10.09 15.10 2.33
CA PRO A 180 11.54 14.85 2.43
C PRO A 180 12.34 16.15 2.39
N ASP A 181 13.44 16.17 3.14
CA ASP A 181 14.42 17.25 3.08
C ASP A 181 14.91 17.43 1.62
N PRO A 182 14.87 18.65 1.05
CA PRO A 182 15.34 18.91 -0.31
C PRO A 182 16.74 18.37 -0.61
N ASP A 183 17.66 18.40 0.35
CA ASP A 183 19.04 17.89 0.17
C ASP A 183 19.10 16.35 0.10
N LYS A 184 18.03 15.70 0.56
CA LYS A 184 17.79 14.25 0.50
C LYS A 184 16.88 13.86 -0.66
N VAL A 185 16.66 14.75 -1.62
CA VAL A 185 15.88 14.47 -2.83
C VAL A 185 16.80 14.59 -4.06
N MET A 186 16.57 13.72 -5.04
CA MET A 186 17.09 13.81 -6.39
C MET A 186 15.91 13.84 -7.35
N SER A 187 15.91 14.77 -8.30
CA SER A 187 14.92 14.79 -9.38
C SER A 187 15.31 13.84 -10.51
N MET A 188 14.32 13.45 -11.32
CA MET A 188 14.58 12.67 -12.54
C MET A 188 15.49 13.39 -13.53
N GLU A 189 15.39 14.71 -13.62
CA GLU A 189 16.24 15.49 -14.51
C GLU A 189 17.70 15.44 -14.06
N GLU A 190 17.96 15.55 -12.76
CA GLU A 190 19.30 15.40 -12.18
C GLU A 190 19.82 13.97 -12.38
N LEU A 191 18.98 12.96 -12.18
CA LEU A 191 19.33 11.56 -12.43
C LEU A 191 19.76 11.34 -13.89
N GLN A 192 18.97 11.82 -14.85
CA GLN A 192 19.28 11.72 -16.28
C GLN A 192 20.58 12.44 -16.65
N LYS A 193 20.81 13.64 -16.09
CA LYS A 193 22.06 14.39 -16.29
C LYS A 193 23.28 13.64 -15.77
N GLN A 194 23.15 12.98 -14.61
CA GLN A 194 24.25 12.19 -14.04
C GLN A 194 24.49 10.88 -14.80
N ALA A 195 23.44 10.24 -15.33
CA ALA A 195 23.57 9.02 -16.13
C ALA A 195 24.23 9.22 -17.50
N GLN A 196 24.36 10.46 -17.96
CA GLN A 196 25.00 10.82 -19.24
C GLN A 196 26.47 11.24 -19.10
N GLN A 197 26.99 11.32 -17.87
CA GLN A 197 28.39 11.65 -17.56
C GLN A 197 29.24 10.38 -17.44
#